data_AF-A0A920WAR8-F1
#
_entry.id   AF-A0A920WAR8-F1
#
_cell.length_a   1.000
_cell.length_b   1.000
_cell.length_c   1.000
_cell.angle_alpha   90.00
_cell.angle_beta   90.00
_cell.angle_gamma   90.00
#
_symmetry.space_group_name_H-M   'P 1'
#
loop_
_entity.id
_entity.type
_entity.pdbx_description
1 polymer ?
#
loop_
_entity_poly.entity_id
_entity_poly.type
_entity_poly.pdbx_seq_one_letter_code
_entity_poly.pdbx_strand_id
1 'polypeptide(L)' 'MMAKNFTIIVGTVGQGIIRSEDAGENWQRAGINSGLHSDALVRTVVNPPKSSKGFRGN' A
#
# COMPACT_ATOMS: atom_id res chain seq x y z
N MET A 1 -23.97 -10.24 -4.83
CA MET A 1 -23.16 -9.01 -4.92
C MET A 1 -21.71 -9.45 -4.73
N MET A 2 -20.81 -9.18 -5.67
CA MET A 2 -19.39 -9.49 -5.45
C MET A 2 -18.82 -8.47 -4.47
N ALA A 3 -18.15 -8.93 -3.41
CA ALA A 3 -17.47 -8.05 -2.46
C ALA A 3 -16.42 -7.23 -3.22
N LYS A 4 -16.32 -5.92 -2.95
CA LYS A 4 -15.20 -5.13 -3.46
C LYS A 4 -13.93 -5.61 -2.78
N ASN A 5 -12.97 -6.11 -3.55
CA ASN A 5 -11.61 -6.31 -3.07
C ASN A 5 -11.02 -4.94 -2.72
N PHE A 6 -10.69 -4.73 -1.45
CA PHE A 6 -9.99 -3.54 -0.98
C PHE A 6 -8.57 -3.93 -0.55
N THR A 7 -7.61 -3.06 -0.88
CA THR A 7 -6.22 -3.23 -0.49
C THR A 7 -6.00 -2.71 0.93
N ILE A 8 -5.35 -3.51 1.77
CA ILE A 8 -4.90 -3.12 3.10
C ILE A 8 -3.38 -2.99 3.06
N ILE A 9 -2.85 -1.92 3.65
CA ILE A 9 -1.41 -1.69 3.83
C ILE A 9 -1.14 -1.49 5.31
N VAL A 10 -0.20 -2.24 5.87
CA VAL A 10 0.25 -2.11 7.26
C VAL A 10 1.74 -1.78 7.27
N GLY A 11 2.07 -0.64 7.89
CA GLY A 11 3.44 -0.27 8.21
C GLY A 11 3.78 -0.74 9.62
N THR A 12 4.87 -1.48 9.76
CA THR A 12 5.32 -2.00 11.06
C THR A 12 6.66 -1.40 11.44
N VAL A 13 6.92 -1.29 12.74
CA VAL A 13 8.24 -0.95 13.26
C VAL A 13 9.10 -2.21 13.17
N GLY A 14 10.15 -2.18 12.36
CA GLY A 14 11.16 -3.23 12.29
C GLY A 14 10.78 -4.46 11.46
N GLN A 15 9.65 -4.44 10.75
CA GLN A 15 9.23 -5.51 9.82
C GLN A 15 8.78 -4.98 8.45
N GLY A 16 9.00 -3.69 8.17
CA GLY A 16 8.67 -3.07 6.89
C GLY A 16 7.17 -2.97 6.63
N ILE A 17 6.80 -3.09 5.36
CA ILE A 17 5.43 -2.96 4.89
C ILE A 17 4.90 -4.33 4.48
N ILE A 18 3.69 -4.67 4.93
CA ILE A 18 2.93 -5.82 4.45
C ILE A 18 1.61 -5.34 3.84
N ARG A 19 1.17 -6.01 2.78
CA ARG A 19 -0.07 -5.67 2.07
C ARG A 19 -0.93 -6.90 1.81
N SER A 20 -2.23 -6.67 1.80
CA SER A 20 -3.23 -7.60 1.28
C SER A 20 -3.99 -6.92 0.14
N GLU A 21 -4.23 -7.64 -0.95
CA GLU A 21 -5.01 -7.16 -2.11
C GLU A 21 -6.44 -7.75 -2.13
N ASP A 22 -6.77 -8.56 -1.12
CA ASP A 22 -7.96 -9.39 -1.02
C ASP A 22 -8.61 -9.26 0.37
N ALA A 23 -8.76 -8.02 0.85
CA ALA A 23 -9.49 -7.71 2.08
C ALA A 23 -8.95 -8.41 3.36
N GLY A 24 -7.70 -8.86 3.35
CA GLY A 24 -7.01 -9.49 4.48
C GLY A 24 -6.94 -11.01 4.41
N GLU A 25 -7.40 -11.65 3.34
CA GLU A 25 -7.34 -13.10 3.17
C GLU A 25 -5.90 -13.60 2.98
N ASN A 26 -5.10 -12.90 2.15
CA ASN A 26 -3.69 -13.22 1.92
C ASN A 26 -2.79 -11.99 2.13
N TRP A 27 -1.59 -12.24 2.63
CA TRP A 27 -0.62 -11.21 2.99
C TRP A 27 0.73 -11.45 2.33
N GLN A 28 1.34 -10.37 1.86
CA GLN A 28 2.66 -10.37 1.23
C GLN A 28 3.46 -9.15 1.66
N ARG A 29 4.78 -9.30 1.78
CA ARG A 29 5.68 -8.16 2.02
C ARG A 29 5.64 -7.24 0.80
N ALA A 30 5.34 -5.97 1.03
CA ALA A 30 5.40 -4.98 -0.02
C ALA A 30 6.87 -4.61 -0.27
N GLY A 31 7.27 -4.57 -1.54
CA GLY A 31 8.56 -4.00 -1.93
C GLY A 31 9.78 -4.91 -1.82
N ILE A 32 9.59 -6.23 -1.75
CA ILE A 32 10.68 -7.23 -1.79
C ILE A 32 11.60 -7.02 -3.02
N ASN A 33 11.04 -6.55 -4.13
CA ASN A 33 11.76 -6.27 -5.37
C ASN A 33 12.03 -4.77 -5.60
N SER A 34 11.69 -3.90 -4.63
CA SER A 34 11.81 -2.44 -4.77
C SER A 34 12.85 -1.83 -3.83
N GLY A 35 13.77 -2.65 -3.30
CA GLY A 35 14.84 -2.20 -2.42
C GLY A 35 14.39 -1.84 -1.00
N LEU A 36 13.16 -2.20 -0.60
CA LEU A 36 12.70 -2.00 0.77
C LEU A 36 13.28 -3.13 1.64
N HIS A 37 14.14 -2.77 2.61
CA HIS A 37 14.66 -3.76 3.56
C HIS A 37 13.54 -4.39 4.38
N SER A 38 13.68 -5.69 4.66
CA SER A 38 12.71 -6.48 5.41
C SER A 38 12.47 -5.99 6.84
N ASP A 39 13.42 -5.26 7.41
CA ASP A 39 13.39 -4.66 8.75
C ASP A 39 13.16 -3.14 8.73
N ALA A 40 12.74 -2.58 7.59
CA ALA A 40 12.53 -1.15 7.45
C ALA A 40 11.60 -0.60 8.55
N LEU A 41 11.99 0.54 9.12
CA LEU A 41 11.18 1.28 10.07
C LEU A 41 10.18 2.15 9.32
N VAL A 42 8.91 1.75 9.30
CA VAL A 42 7.87 2.53 8.64
C VAL A 42 7.46 3.70 9.54
N ARG A 43 7.78 4.92 9.12
CA ARG A 43 7.43 6.14 9.86
C ARG A 43 6.05 6.68 9.53
N THR A 44 5.61 6.50 8.29
CA THR A 44 4.32 7.00 7.81
C THR A 44 3.85 6.22 6.60
N VAL A 45 2.53 6.15 6.41
CA VAL A 45 1.85 5.61 5.23
C VAL A 45 0.86 6.66 4.76
N VAL A 46 0.94 7.04 3.49
CA VAL A 46 0.08 8.08 2.90
C VAL A 46 -0.72 7.47 1.76
N ASN A 47 -2.04 7.64 1.81
CA ASN A 47 -2.95 7.33 0.70
C ASN A 47 -3.40 8.63 0.04
N PRO A 48 -2.69 9.12 -0.99
CA PRO A 48 -3.12 10.34 -1.68
C PRO A 48 -4.45 10.09 -2.40
N PRO A 49 -5.34 11.10 -2.49
CA PRO A 49 -6.51 10.99 -3.33
C PRO A 49 -6.10 10.66 -4.77
N LYS A 50 -6.91 9.88 -5.48
CA LYS A 50 -6.72 9.67 -6.92
C LYS A 50 -6.68 11.04 -7.58
N SER A 51 -5.50 11.42 -8.10
CA SER A 51 -5.34 12.63 -8.87
C SER A 51 -6.25 12.55 -10.10
N SER A 52 -7.39 13.25 -10.09
CA SER A 52 -8.16 13.54 -11.30
C SER A 52 -7.39 14.60 -12.08
N LYS A 53 -6.39 14.19 -12.88
CA LYS A 53 -5.73 15.11 -13.81
C LYS A 53 -6.75 15.59 -14.84
N GLY A 54 -7.33 16.75 -14.57
CA GLY A 54 -8.30 17.45 -15.40
C GLY A 54 -8.15 18.95 -15.24
N PHE A 55 -6.93 19.47 -15.40
CA PHE A 55 -6.73 20.90 -15.66
C PHE A 55 -5.86 21.05 -16.91
N ARG A 56 -6.52 21.29 -18.04
CA ARG A 56 -5.91 21.90 -19.23
C ARG A 56 -6.32 23.36 -19.20
N GLY A 57 -5.45 24.22 -18.69
CA GLY A 57 -5.58 25.67 -18.85
C GLY A 57 -5.29 26.04 -20.29
N ASN A 58 -6.10 26.97 -20.83
CA ASN A 58 -5.98 27.57 -22.16
C ASN A 58 -4.62 28.24 -22.40
#